data_AF-K1S4D8-F1
#
_entry.id   AF-K1S4D8-F1
#
_cell.length_a   1.000
_cell.length_b   1.000
_cell.length_c   1.000
_cell.angle_alpha   90.00
_cell.angle_beta   90.00
_cell.angle_gamma   90.00
#
_symmetry.space_group_name_H-M   'P 1'
#
loop_
_entity.id
_entity.type
_entity.pdbx_description
1 polymer ?
#
loop_
_entity_poly.entity_id
_entity_poly.type
_entity_poly.pdbx_seq_one_letter_code
_entity_poly.pdbx_strand_id
1 'polypeptide(L)'
;MFFGVRGEKGPCESFYNGCCPYTQWSSKEDKCVDCPSGYYWISCSKACPYPRFGVKCSLTCDCEEQWCDFMNGCFNDSLSFQNDTSDLPSKPDVTTKEITRSCKHFAW
;
A
#
# COMPACT_ATOMS: atom_id res chain seq x y z
N MET A 1 32.25 2.82 27.03
CA MET A 1 31.17 3.79 26.76
C MET A 1 30.61 3.47 25.38
N PHE A 2 29.57 2.64 25.29
CA PHE A 2 28.92 2.32 24.02
C PHE A 2 27.62 3.14 23.95
N PHE A 3 27.68 4.31 23.33
CA PHE A 3 26.48 5.10 23.03
C PHE A 3 25.86 4.55 21.75
N GLY A 4 25.23 3.38 21.85
CA GLY A 4 24.35 2.89 20.79
C GLY A 4 23.03 3.65 20.86
N VAL A 5 22.81 4.58 19.94
CA VAL A 5 21.50 5.19 19.74
C VAL A 5 20.58 4.16 19.07
N ARG A 6 19.55 3.73 19.79
CA ARG A 6 18.51 2.81 19.30
C ARG A 6 17.72 3.48 18.17
N GLY A 7 18.07 3.15 16.93
CA GLY A 7 17.10 3.11 15.85
C GLY A 7 16.38 1.76 15.90
N GLU A 8 15.05 1.73 15.78
CA GLU A 8 14.27 0.48 15.87
C GLU A 8 14.57 -0.51 14.72
N LYS A 9 15.48 -0.19 13.77
CA LYS A 9 15.99 -1.11 12.74
C LYS A 9 17.50 -0.96 12.47
N GLY A 10 18.31 -1.39 13.43
CA GLY A 10 19.72 -1.74 13.21
C GLY A 10 20.70 -0.59 12.88
N PRO A 11 22.02 -0.87 12.81
CA PRO A 11 23.03 0.15 12.53
C PRO A 11 23.16 0.40 11.02
N CYS A 12 22.84 1.60 10.58
CA CYS A 12 23.13 2.07 9.22
C CYS A 12 24.40 2.92 9.27
N GLU A 13 25.52 2.39 8.77
CA GLU A 13 26.80 3.11 8.71
C GLU A 13 26.76 4.19 7.62
N SER A 14 26.68 5.43 8.06
CA SER A 14 27.05 6.70 7.39
C SER A 14 26.46 7.01 6.00
N PHE A 15 25.39 7.80 5.99
CA PHE A 15 25.10 8.77 4.92
C PHE A 15 24.90 10.16 5.54
N TYR A 16 25.27 11.24 4.84
CA TYR A 16 25.08 12.63 5.33
C TYR A 16 23.56 12.89 5.47
N ASN A 17 23.09 13.01 6.72
CA ASN A 17 21.69 13.01 7.22
C ASN A 17 21.07 11.65 7.65
N GLY A 18 21.83 10.55 7.69
CA GLY A 18 21.67 9.46 8.66
C GLY A 18 20.49 8.47 8.55
N CYS A 19 19.65 8.49 7.50
CA CYS A 19 18.51 7.57 7.39
C CYS A 19 18.78 6.33 6.52
N CYS A 20 18.23 5.18 6.94
CA CYS A 20 18.36 3.91 6.26
C CYS A 20 17.52 3.86 4.95
N PRO A 21 17.81 2.92 4.03
CA PRO A 21 16.92 2.66 2.90
C PRO A 21 15.49 2.39 3.38
N TYR A 22 14.49 2.84 2.60
CA TYR A 22 13.05 2.79 2.95
C TYR A 22 12.63 3.76 4.06
N THR A 23 13.49 4.68 4.47
CA THR A 23 13.17 5.75 5.42
C THR A 23 13.65 7.12 4.92
N GLN A 24 13.01 8.19 5.41
CA GLN A 24 13.40 9.58 5.16
C GLN A 24 13.46 10.38 6.45
N TRP A 25 14.31 11.40 6.47
CA TRP A 25 14.35 12.35 7.57
C TRP A 25 13.04 13.16 7.62
N SER A 26 12.37 13.16 8.77
CA SER A 26 11.21 14.01 9.04
C SER A 26 11.59 15.09 10.04
N SER A 27 11.62 16.35 9.62
CA SER A 27 11.83 17.50 10.51
C SER A 27 10.69 17.71 11.51
N LYS A 28 9.51 17.13 11.26
CA LYS A 28 8.36 17.19 12.17
C LYS A 28 8.52 16.25 13.37
N GLU A 29 9.11 15.08 13.13
CA GLU A 29 9.29 14.05 14.15
C GLU A 29 10.73 13.94 14.65
N ASP A 30 11.62 14.78 14.13
CA ASP A 30 13.06 14.81 14.40
C ASP A 30 13.72 13.42 14.32
N LYS A 31 13.21 12.59 13.39
CA LYS A 31 13.63 11.19 13.22
C LYS A 31 13.45 10.70 11.79
N CYS A 32 14.07 9.56 11.49
CA CYS A 32 13.82 8.83 10.25
C CYS A 32 12.45 8.14 10.34
N VAL A 33 11.56 8.43 9.40
CA VAL A 33 10.24 7.82 9.26
C VAL A 33 10.21 6.89 8.05
N ASP A 34 9.37 5.87 8.08
CA ASP A 34 9.15 4.99 6.93
C ASP A 34 8.66 5.79 5.72
N CYS A 35 9.06 5.37 4.52
CA CYS A 35 8.60 5.99 3.28
C CYS A 35 7.09 5.86 3.08
N PRO A 36 6.46 6.85 2.43
CA PRO A 36 5.08 6.72 1.98
C PRO A 36 4.93 5.51 1.04
N SER A 37 3.73 4.95 0.99
CA SER A 37 3.39 3.84 0.09
C SER A 37 3.82 4.15 -1.33
N GLY A 38 4.43 3.17 -1.98
CA GLY A 38 4.89 3.30 -3.34
C GLY A 38 6.25 3.98 -3.52
N TYR A 39 6.92 4.41 -2.45
CA TYR A 39 8.30 4.90 -2.53
C TYR A 39 9.28 3.98 -1.80
N TYR A 40 10.48 3.90 -2.35
CA TYR A 40 11.62 3.17 -1.81
C TYR A 40 12.91 3.99 -1.96
N TRP A 41 14.00 3.43 -1.46
CA TRP A 41 15.34 4.02 -1.44
C TRP A 41 15.59 5.06 -0.32
N ILE A 42 16.76 5.68 -0.38
CA ILE A 42 17.23 6.74 0.51
C ILE A 42 16.33 7.97 0.32
N SER A 43 15.80 8.49 1.43
CA SER A 43 14.92 9.66 1.44
C SER A 43 13.68 9.50 0.55
N CYS A 44 13.25 8.25 0.31
CA CYS A 44 12.07 7.94 -0.51
C CYS A 44 12.16 8.53 -1.93
N SER A 45 13.37 8.59 -2.48
CA SER A 45 13.66 9.25 -3.77
C SER A 45 13.27 8.44 -5.01
N LYS A 46 12.86 7.18 -4.85
CA LYS A 46 12.47 6.29 -5.96
C LYS A 46 11.06 5.76 -5.75
N ALA A 47 10.24 5.73 -6.81
CA ALA A 47 8.93 5.07 -6.79
C ALA A 47 9.08 3.59 -7.10
N CYS A 48 8.30 2.71 -6.47
CA CYS A 48 8.41 1.26 -6.61
C CYS A 48 8.49 0.82 -8.07
N PRO A 49 9.45 -0.06 -8.43
CA PRO A 49 9.59 -0.51 -9.79
C PRO A 49 8.48 -1.51 -10.12
N TYR A 50 7.94 -1.46 -11.34
CA TYR A 50 7.03 -2.48 -11.83
C TYR A 50 7.69 -3.88 -11.72
N PRO A 51 6.96 -4.92 -11.28
CA PRO A 51 5.52 -4.95 -10.99
C PRO A 51 5.16 -4.64 -9.53
N ARG A 52 5.99 -3.97 -8.74
CA ARG A 52 5.75 -3.81 -7.30
C ARG A 52 5.10 -2.50 -6.91
N PHE A 53 4.29 -2.54 -5.86
CA PHE A 53 3.59 -1.38 -5.31
C PHE A 53 3.40 -1.46 -3.78
N GLY A 54 2.83 -0.40 -3.20
CA GLY A 54 2.43 -0.34 -1.80
C GLY A 54 3.58 -0.10 -0.81
N VAL A 55 3.35 -0.36 0.47
CA VAL A 55 4.34 -0.12 1.53
C VAL A 55 5.58 -0.98 1.28
N LYS A 56 6.75 -0.34 1.14
CA LYS A 56 8.05 -0.98 0.90
C LYS A 56 8.10 -1.84 -0.38
N CYS A 57 7.22 -1.57 -1.34
CA CYS A 57 7.10 -2.37 -2.56
C CYS A 57 6.87 -3.86 -2.25
N SER A 58 6.03 -4.14 -1.25
CA SER A 58 5.75 -5.52 -0.79
C SER A 58 4.62 -6.18 -1.59
N LEU A 59 3.83 -5.39 -2.32
CA LEU A 59 2.73 -5.87 -3.15
C LEU A 59 3.17 -5.96 -4.62
N THR A 60 2.47 -6.75 -5.41
CA THR A 60 2.76 -6.98 -6.83
C THR A 60 1.48 -6.77 -7.66
N CYS A 61 1.57 -5.98 -8.72
CA CYS A 61 0.51 -5.75 -9.69
C CYS A 61 0.31 -6.97 -10.58
N ASP A 62 -0.96 -7.36 -10.73
CA ASP A 62 -1.41 -8.42 -11.65
C ASP A 62 -2.07 -7.81 -12.91
N CYS A 63 -1.56 -6.66 -13.36
CA CYS A 63 -2.04 -5.91 -14.53
C CYS A 63 -0.86 -5.40 -15.35
N GLU A 64 -1.12 -4.94 -16.58
CA GLU A 64 -0.09 -4.32 -17.42
C GLU A 64 0.50 -3.08 -16.75
N GLU A 65 1.76 -2.76 -17.04
CA GLU A 65 2.52 -1.67 -16.43
C GLU A 65 1.78 -0.32 -16.50
N GLN A 66 1.09 -0.04 -17.61
CA GLN A 66 0.32 1.18 -17.79
C GLN A 66 -0.88 1.34 -16.83
N TRP A 67 -1.33 0.25 -16.20
CA TRP A 67 -2.43 0.23 -15.23
C TRP A 67 -1.95 0.01 -13.80
N CYS A 68 -0.64 -0.12 -13.57
CA CYS A 68 -0.04 -0.37 -12.26
C CYS A 68 0.45 0.95 -11.64
N ASP A 69 -0.32 1.49 -10.71
CA ASP A 69 0.10 2.59 -9.87
C ASP A 69 1.03 2.07 -8.77
N PHE A 70 2.18 2.71 -8.60
CA PHE A 70 3.17 2.29 -7.61
C PHE A 70 2.68 2.47 -6.16
N MET A 71 1.66 3.30 -5.89
CA MET A 71 1.06 3.45 -4.56
C MET A 71 -0.10 2.48 -4.33
N ASN A 72 -1.03 2.41 -5.28
CA ASN A 72 -2.34 1.76 -5.12
C ASN A 72 -2.48 0.43 -5.87
N GLY A 73 -1.57 0.11 -6.78
CA GLY A 73 -1.63 -1.08 -7.61
C GLY A 73 -2.48 -0.87 -8.86
N CYS A 74 -3.26 -1.88 -9.25
CA CYS A 74 -4.01 -1.85 -10.51
C CYS A 74 -5.22 -0.91 -10.46
N PHE A 75 -5.29 0.10 -11.35
CA PHE A 75 -6.35 1.13 -11.37
C PHE A 75 -7.26 1.09 -12.61
N ASN A 76 -7.34 -0.05 -13.31
CA ASN A 76 -8.10 -0.12 -14.56
C ASN A 76 -9.60 0.15 -14.29
N ASP A 77 -10.11 1.22 -14.89
CA ASP A 77 -11.45 1.83 -14.71
C ASP A 77 -12.63 0.87 -15.03
N SER A 78 -12.33 -0.34 -15.48
CA SER A 78 -13.30 -1.40 -15.75
C SER A 78 -13.45 -2.45 -14.65
N LEU A 79 -12.65 -2.40 -13.56
CA LEU A 79 -12.75 -3.36 -12.44
C LEU A 79 -12.67 -2.73 -11.03
N SER A 80 -12.64 -1.40 -10.90
CA SER A 80 -12.77 -0.70 -9.61
C SER A 80 -14.20 -0.24 -9.29
N PHE A 81 -15.23 -0.80 -9.91
CA PHE A 81 -16.61 -0.71 -9.41
C PHE A 81 -16.88 -1.78 -8.35
N GLN A 82 -16.25 -1.66 -7.18
CA GLN A 82 -16.86 -2.14 -5.94
C GLN A 82 -17.22 -0.94 -5.07
N ASN A 83 -18.35 -0.33 -5.43
CA ASN A 83 -19.45 -0.06 -4.53
C ASN A 83 -19.07 0.29 -3.07
N ASP A 84 -18.46 1.47 -2.85
CA ASP A 84 -18.59 2.16 -1.56
C ASP A 84 -19.85 3.02 -1.64
N THR A 85 -20.92 2.52 -1.02
CA THR A 85 -22.24 3.12 -1.02
C THR A 85 -22.24 4.35 -0.11
N SER A 86 -22.11 5.54 -0.67
CA SER A 86 -22.59 6.77 -0.04
C SER A 86 -23.26 7.69 -1.07
N ASP A 87 -24.60 7.62 -1.02
CA ASP A 87 -25.58 8.63 -1.42
C ASP A 87 -25.81 9.02 -2.91
N LEU A 88 -26.98 8.53 -3.36
CA LEU A 88 -27.95 9.06 -4.34
C LEU A 88 -27.84 8.73 -5.85
N PRO A 89 -29.00 8.57 -6.52
CA PRO A 89 -29.24 7.40 -7.35
C PRO A 89 -29.41 7.75 -8.83
N SER A 90 -28.82 6.92 -9.69
CA SER A 90 -29.38 6.71 -11.02
C SER A 90 -29.27 5.23 -11.40
N LYS A 91 -30.25 4.49 -10.87
CA LYS A 91 -30.92 3.31 -11.42
C LYS A 91 -30.07 2.11 -11.87
N PRO A 92 -30.18 0.97 -11.15
CA PRO A 92 -30.08 -0.36 -11.75
C PRO A 92 -31.49 -0.97 -11.96
N ASP A 93 -31.83 -1.26 -13.21
CA ASP A 93 -32.95 -2.12 -13.60
C ASP A 93 -32.36 -3.47 -13.99
N VAL A 94 -32.42 -4.47 -13.10
CA VAL A 94 -32.63 -5.87 -13.48
C VAL A 94 -33.32 -6.58 -12.31
N THR A 95 -34.50 -7.07 -12.64
CA THR A 95 -35.50 -7.75 -11.83
C THR A 95 -35.00 -9.00 -11.10
N THR A 96 -35.31 -9.03 -9.81
CA THR A 96 -35.28 -10.11 -8.80
C THR A 96 -35.56 -11.52 -9.34
N LYS A 97 -34.71 -12.49 -8.98
CA LYS A 97 -35.13 -13.87 -8.66
C LYS A 97 -34.30 -14.41 -7.50
N GLU A 98 -34.94 -14.42 -6.34
CA GLU A 98 -34.48 -15.08 -5.12
C GLU A 98 -34.17 -16.56 -5.36
N ILE A 99 -32.98 -17.01 -4.96
CA ILE A 99 -32.78 -18.41 -4.57
C ILE A 99 -32.01 -18.43 -3.26
N THR A 100 -32.76 -18.20 -2.19
CA THR A 100 -32.34 -18.43 -0.80
C THR A 100 -32.18 -19.93 -0.57
N ARG A 101 -30.95 -20.46 -0.53
CA ARG A 101 -30.68 -21.82 -0.01
C ARG A 101 -29.42 -21.88 0.87
N SER A 102 -29.60 -21.43 2.12
CA SER A 102 -29.17 -22.08 3.37
C SER A 102 -27.83 -22.84 3.40
N CYS A 103 -26.77 -22.20 3.89
CA CYS A 103 -25.65 -22.91 4.51
C CYS A 103 -26.03 -23.30 5.95
N LYS A 104 -26.43 -24.56 6.17
CA LYS A 104 -26.42 -25.19 7.49
C LYS A 104 -25.52 -26.42 7.45
N HIS A 105 -24.37 -26.33 8.11
CA HIS A 105 -23.95 -27.36 9.05
C HIS A 105 -22.86 -26.82 9.97
N PHE A 106 -23.17 -26.80 11.25
CA PHE A 106 -22.22 -26.75 12.36
C PHE A 106 -22.21 -28.15 12.98
N ALA A 107 -20.99 -28.65 13.26
CA ALA A 107 -20.62 -29.69 14.22
C ALA A 107 -21.14 -31.12 13.95
N TRP A 108 -20.39 -32.21 14.15
CA TRP A 108 -19.16 -32.49 14.91
C TRP A 108 -18.26 -33.45 14.10
#